data_AF-A0A831JWB7-F1
#
_entry.id   AF-A0A831JWB7-F1
#
_cell.length_a   1.000
_cell.length_b   1.000
_cell.length_c   1.000
_cell.angle_alpha   90.00
_cell.angle_beta   90.00
_cell.angle_gamma   90.00
#
_symmetry.space_group_name_H-M   'P 1'
#
loop_
_entity.id
_entity.type
_entity.pdbx_description
1 polymer ?
#
loop_
_entity_poly.entity_id
_entity_poly.type
_entity_poly.pdbx_seq_one_letter_code
_entity_poly.pdbx_strand_id
1 'polypeptide(L)'
;MEVRNSSIKFVEKGLLSQGHMRAEGVTFEEVQEDALTIYSPENVVVRDITVIGSRRGIVVERPINFTLDGADISEVKDVGVLISGGGRGVLLKGVR
;
A
#
# COMPACT_ATOMS: atom_id res chain seq x y z
N MET A 1 -9.77 -6.63 6.79
CA MET A 1 -8.48 -7.03 7.41
C MET A 1 -7.92 -5.85 8.20
N GLU A 2 -7.29 -6.08 9.34
CA GLU A 2 -6.67 -5.02 10.15
C GLU A 2 -5.23 -5.41 10.51
N VAL A 3 -4.27 -4.55 10.19
CA VAL A 3 -2.85 -4.73 10.46
C VAL A 3 -2.28 -3.43 11.01
N ARG A 4 -1.57 -3.48 12.14
CA ARG A 4 -1.00 -2.29 12.78
C ARG A 4 0.39 -2.54 13.31
N ASN A 5 1.27 -1.53 13.25
CA ASN A 5 2.59 -1.51 13.90
C ASN A 5 3.37 -2.81 13.70
N SER A 6 3.42 -3.28 12.44
CA SER A 6 3.88 -4.60 12.08
C SER A 6 4.97 -4.52 11.01
N SER A 7 5.82 -5.55 10.95
CA SER A 7 6.85 -5.67 9.93
C SER A 7 6.70 -6.96 9.13
N ILE A 8 6.80 -6.84 7.81
CA ILE A 8 6.73 -7.96 6.86
C ILE A 8 8.01 -7.93 6.05
N LYS A 9 8.82 -8.99 6.17
CA LYS A 9 10.19 -9.02 5.62
C LYS A 9 10.49 -10.30 4.86
N PHE A 10 11.29 -10.21 3.80
CA PHE A 10 11.85 -11.35 3.06
C PHE A 10 10.78 -12.34 2.56
N VAL A 11 9.67 -11.80 2.07
CA VAL A 11 8.54 -12.59 1.54
C VAL A 11 8.37 -12.37 0.04
N GLU A 12 7.73 -13.32 -0.63
CA GLU A 12 7.40 -13.19 -2.05
C GLU A 12 6.37 -12.07 -2.30
N LYS A 13 5.27 -12.07 -1.54
CA LYS A 13 4.19 -11.07 -1.61
C LYS A 13 3.91 -10.48 -0.24
N GLY A 14 3.61 -9.19 -0.17
CA GLY A 14 3.23 -8.52 1.06
C GLY A 14 1.75 -8.72 1.40
N LEU A 15 1.06 -7.64 1.80
CA LEU A 15 -0.36 -7.71 2.17
C LEU A 15 -1.26 -7.61 0.94
N LEU A 16 -2.30 -8.43 0.91
CA LEU A 16 -3.34 -8.40 -0.12
C LEU A 16 -4.73 -8.28 0.51
N SER A 17 -5.55 -7.40 -0.05
CA SER A 17 -6.95 -7.21 0.37
C SER A 17 -7.91 -7.06 -0.81
N GLN A 18 -9.10 -7.65 -0.67
CA GLN A 18 -10.23 -7.53 -1.61
C GLN A 18 -11.29 -6.60 -0.99
N GLY A 19 -11.02 -5.29 -0.98
CA GLY A 19 -11.93 -4.25 -0.51
C GLY A 19 -11.47 -3.59 0.79
N HIS A 20 -12.07 -3.98 1.91
CA HIS A 20 -11.87 -3.31 3.19
C HIS A 20 -10.57 -3.72 3.89
N MET A 21 -9.72 -2.73 4.15
CA MET A 21 -8.62 -2.87 5.09
C MET A 21 -8.34 -1.63 5.91
N ARG A 22 -7.67 -1.85 7.03
CA ARG A 22 -6.96 -0.82 7.79
C ARG A 22 -5.52 -1.26 7.96
N ALA A 23 -4.59 -0.47 7.45
CA ALA A 23 -3.15 -0.63 7.63
C ALA A 23 -2.57 0.66 8.19
N GLU A 24 -1.83 0.56 9.29
CA GLU A 24 -1.29 1.71 10.02
C GLU A 24 0.07 1.34 10.63
N GLY A 25 1.13 2.09 10.34
CA GLY A 25 2.46 1.82 10.92
C GLY A 25 3.08 0.51 10.42
N VAL A 26 2.90 0.16 9.15
CA VAL A 26 3.37 -1.12 8.60
C VAL A 26 4.65 -0.91 7.80
N THR A 27 5.67 -1.71 8.08
CA THR A 27 6.94 -1.71 7.35
C THR A 27 7.08 -2.97 6.50
N PHE A 28 7.27 -2.77 5.20
CA PHE A 28 7.59 -3.80 4.23
C PHE A 28 9.07 -3.68 3.85
N GLU A 29 9.80 -4.79 3.96
CA GLU A 29 11.24 -4.83 3.67
C GLU A 29 11.57 -6.05 2.80
N GLU A 30 12.26 -5.83 1.67
CA GLU A 30 12.70 -6.92 0.77
C GLU A 30 11.54 -7.84 0.33
N VAL A 31 10.43 -7.23 -0.12
CA VAL A 31 9.27 -7.95 -0.68
C VAL A 31 9.46 -8.14 -2.18
N GLN A 32 9.52 -9.39 -2.66
CA GLN A 32 9.92 -9.66 -4.05
C GLN A 32 8.94 -9.08 -5.09
N GLU A 33 7.65 -9.07 -4.78
CA GLU A 33 6.60 -8.49 -5.64
C GLU A 33 6.06 -7.16 -5.07
N ASP A 34 4.76 -7.11 -4.76
CA ASP A 34 4.05 -5.94 -4.27
C ASP A 34 4.05 -5.94 -2.75
N ALA A 35 4.42 -4.81 -2.14
CA ALA A 35 4.38 -4.66 -0.69
C ALA A 35 2.93 -4.63 -0.17
N LEU A 36 2.06 -3.87 -0.82
CA LEU A 36 0.65 -3.78 -0.43
C LEU A 36 -0.25 -3.70 -1.66
N THR A 37 -1.20 -4.62 -1.78
CA THR A 37 -2.19 -4.62 -2.87
C THR A 37 -3.62 -4.58 -2.33
N ILE A 38 -4.42 -3.62 -2.80
CA ILE A 38 -5.81 -3.43 -2.39
C ILE A 38 -6.70 -3.33 -3.62
N TYR A 39 -7.60 -4.30 -3.77
CA TYR A 39 -8.57 -4.32 -4.86
C TYR A 39 -9.90 -3.72 -4.43
N SER A 40 -10.43 -2.79 -5.22
CA SER A 40 -11.74 -2.15 -5.05
C SER A 40 -12.01 -1.61 -3.62
N PRO A 41 -11.11 -0.85 -2.98
CA PRO A 41 -11.38 -0.30 -1.66
C PRO A 41 -12.45 0.78 -1.68
N GLU A 42 -13.32 0.78 -0.68
CA GLU A 42 -14.32 1.83 -0.45
C GLU A 42 -14.15 2.46 0.94
N ASN A 43 -13.95 3.78 0.99
CA ASN A 43 -13.76 4.56 2.22
C ASN A 43 -12.60 4.04 3.09
N VAL A 44 -11.49 3.69 2.46
CA VAL A 44 -10.30 3.12 3.11
C VAL A 44 -9.26 4.21 3.36
N VAL A 45 -8.68 4.19 4.55
CA VAL A 45 -7.51 4.99 4.90
C VAL A 45 -6.37 4.09 5.32
N VAL A 46 -5.24 4.23 4.64
CA VAL A 46 -3.96 3.58 4.95
C VAL A 46 -3.00 4.65 5.45
N ARG A 47 -2.30 4.40 6.56
CA ARG A 47 -1.44 5.38 7.20
C ARG A 47 -0.06 4.84 7.55
N ASP A 48 0.90 5.75 7.58
CA ASP A 48 2.26 5.52 8.11
C ASP A 48 2.87 4.22 7.58
N ILE A 49 2.96 4.09 6.26
CA ILE A 49 3.51 2.92 5.59
C ILE A 49 4.96 3.16 5.20
N THR A 50 5.84 2.22 5.51
CA THR A 50 7.22 2.21 5.01
C THR A 50 7.40 1.05 4.05
N VAL A 51 7.95 1.28 2.87
CA VAL A 51 8.36 0.24 1.92
C VAL A 51 9.83 0.44 1.58
N ILE A 52 10.63 -0.61 1.77
CA ILE A 52 12.06 -0.64 1.46
C ILE A 52 12.35 -1.89 0.64
N GLY A 53 12.83 -1.73 -0.59
CA GLY A 53 13.25 -2.87 -1.41
C GLY A 53 12.08 -3.75 -1.83
N SER A 54 11.26 -3.30 -2.78
CA SER A 54 10.24 -4.16 -3.39
C SER A 54 10.16 -4.01 -4.91
N ARG A 55 9.46 -4.91 -5.61
CA ARG A 55 9.18 -4.65 -7.02
C ARG A 55 8.26 -3.43 -7.14
N ARG A 56 7.10 -3.47 -6.47
CA ARG A 56 6.18 -2.34 -6.36
C ARG A 56 5.83 -2.08 -4.90
N GLY A 57 5.62 -0.82 -4.56
CA GLY A 57 5.23 -0.43 -3.21
C GLY A 57 3.75 -0.72 -2.96
N ILE A 58 2.91 0.29 -3.18
CA ILE A 58 1.47 0.23 -2.87
C ILE A 58 0.69 0.22 -4.18
N VAL A 59 -0.08 -0.84 -4.41
CA VAL A 59 -0.95 -1.00 -5.57
C VAL A 59 -2.40 -0.94 -5.10
N VAL A 60 -3.16 0.01 -5.64
CA VAL A 60 -4.59 0.18 -5.36
C VAL A 60 -5.37 0.17 -6.66
N GLU A 61 -6.21 -0.83 -6.83
CA GLU A 61 -7.07 -0.95 -8.01
C GLU A 61 -8.49 -0.51 -7.70
N ARG A 62 -9.10 0.25 -8.60
CA ARG A 62 -10.50 0.68 -8.54
C ARG A 62 -10.94 1.34 -7.21
N PRO A 63 -10.20 2.31 -6.67
CA PRO A 63 -10.57 2.91 -5.39
C PRO A 63 -11.80 3.82 -5.46
N ILE A 64 -12.57 3.85 -4.36
CA ILE A 64 -13.60 4.83 -4.07
C ILE A 64 -13.31 5.44 -2.69
N ASN A 65 -13.05 6.75 -2.63
CA ASN A 65 -12.74 7.45 -1.37
C ASN A 65 -11.56 6.81 -0.62
N PHE A 66 -10.44 6.60 -1.33
CA PHE A 66 -9.22 6.04 -0.75
C PHE A 66 -8.27 7.15 -0.31
N THR A 67 -7.69 7.02 0.87
CA THR A 67 -6.63 7.90 1.36
C THR A 67 -5.38 7.11 1.74
N LEU A 68 -4.24 7.55 1.22
CA LEU A 68 -2.92 7.17 1.74
C LEU A 68 -2.33 8.40 2.44
N ASP A 69 -2.09 8.30 3.75
CA ASP A 69 -1.58 9.40 4.58
C ASP A 69 -0.31 8.99 5.33
N GLY A 70 0.83 9.49 4.88
CA GLY A 70 2.14 9.11 5.41
C GLY A 70 2.64 7.82 4.76
N ALA A 71 3.46 7.95 3.72
CA ALA A 71 4.19 6.81 3.18
C ALA A 71 5.63 7.20 2.85
N ASP A 72 6.57 6.35 3.22
CA ASP A 72 7.99 6.47 2.88
C ASP A 72 8.37 5.25 2.03
N ILE A 73 8.61 5.48 0.74
CA ILE A 73 8.80 4.41 -0.24
C ILE A 73 10.17 4.57 -0.90
N SER A 74 11.07 3.65 -0.60
CA SER A 74 12.44 3.66 -1.11
C SER A 74 12.82 2.32 -1.74
N GLU A 75 13.81 2.37 -2.63
CA GLU A 75 14.43 1.18 -3.25
C GLU A 75 13.43 0.27 -4.00
N VAL A 76 12.31 0.82 -4.47
CA VAL A 76 11.36 0.13 -5.34
C VAL A 76 11.88 0.02 -6.77
N LYS A 77 11.70 -1.15 -7.39
CA LYS A 77 12.26 -1.44 -8.73
C LYS A 77 11.40 -0.95 -9.89
N ASP A 78 10.08 -0.89 -9.71
CA ASP A 78 9.11 -0.60 -10.78
C ASP A 78 8.30 0.66 -10.45
N VAL A 79 7.43 0.61 -9.44
CA VAL A 79 6.57 1.75 -9.08
C VAL A 79 6.37 1.86 -7.57
N GLY A 80 6.45 3.07 -7.03
CA GLY A 80 6.23 3.32 -5.60
C GLY A 80 4.76 3.20 -5.22
N VAL A 81 3.90 4.01 -5.85
CA VAL A 81 2.44 3.93 -5.67
C VAL A 81 1.78 3.82 -7.04
N LEU A 82 0.94 2.80 -7.22
CA LEU A 82 0.12 2.60 -8.41
C LEU A 82 -1.35 2.67 -8.06
N ILE A 83 -2.04 3.65 -8.65
CA ILE A 83 -3.51 3.74 -8.62
C ILE A 83 -4.03 3.41 -10.02
N SER A 84 -4.83 2.36 -10.17
CA SER A 84 -5.24 1.87 -11.50
C SER A 84 -6.70 1.39 -11.57
N GLY A 85 -7.14 1.03 -12.77
CA GLY A 85 -8.47 0.43 -13.00
C GLY A 85 -9.66 1.39 -13.01
N GLY A 86 -9.41 2.69 -12.88
CA GLY A 86 -10.45 3.73 -12.77
C GLY A 86 -11.01 3.81 -11.36
N GLY A 87 -11.04 5.00 -10.76
CA GLY A 87 -11.48 5.20 -9.38
C GLY A 87 -11.86 6.66 -9.13
N ARG A 88 -12.46 6.95 -7.97
CA ARG A 88 -12.89 8.31 -7.60
C ARG A 88 -12.53 8.63 -6.15
N GLY A 89 -12.19 9.88 -5.88
CA GLY A 89 -11.86 10.34 -4.53
C GLY A 89 -10.60 9.67 -4.00
N VAL A 90 -9.46 9.93 -4.62
CA VAL A 90 -8.16 9.45 -4.14
C VAL A 90 -7.39 10.63 -3.56
N LEU A 91 -6.94 10.50 -2.31
CA LEU A 91 -6.08 11.45 -1.63
C LEU A 91 -4.76 10.79 -1.27
N LEU A 92 -3.65 11.33 -1.77
CA LEU A 92 -2.30 10.95 -1.37
C LEU A 92 -1.69 12.13 -0.61
N LYS A 93 -1.34 11.92 0.65
CA LYS A 93 -0.80 12.95 1.54
C LYS A 93 0.45 12.42 2.23
N GLY A 94 1.51 13.23 2.28
CA GLY A 94 2.74 12.86 2.97
C GLY A 94 3.42 11.60 2.40
N VAL A 95 3.33 11.38 1.09
CA VAL A 95 4.02 10.29 0.38
C VAL A 95 5.37 10.83 -0.11
N ARG A 96 6.45 10.10 0.17
CA ARG A 96 7.83 10.43 -0.20
C ARG A 96 8.50 9.27 -0.89
#